data_AF-A0A2G9UR09-F1
#
_entry.id   AF-A0A2G9UR09-F1
#
_cell.length_a   1.000
_cell.length_b   1.000
_cell.length_c   1.000
_cell.angle_alpha   90.00
_cell.angle_beta   90.00
_cell.angle_gamma   90.00
#
_symmetry.space_group_name_H-M   'P 1'
#
loop_
_entity.id
_entity.type
_entity.pdbx_description
1 polymer ?
#
loop_
_entity_poly.entity_id
_entity_poly.type
_entity_poly.pdbx_seq_one_letter_code
_entity_poly.pdbx_strand_id
1 'polypeptide(L)'
;MGGYPHPRDCTKCICPTSYGGVLCNERPSGCGKTVQASSNWSELVDGLDLNCDDPNEYTMCNYWIQFRQDQTLECSPQMATLVD
;
A
#
# COMPACT_ATOMS: atom_id res chain seq x y z
N MET A 1 6.15 -10.04 7.83
CA MET A 1 7.34 -9.26 7.41
C MET A 1 7.75 -8.35 8.55
N GLY A 2 9.01 -7.92 8.58
CA GLY A 2 9.56 -7.06 9.61
C GLY A 2 10.69 -6.19 9.04
N GLY A 3 10.93 -5.05 9.69
CA GLY A 3 12.00 -4.11 9.38
C GLY A 3 13.31 -4.42 10.10
N TYR A 4 14.27 -3.51 10.04
CA TYR A 4 15.50 -3.61 10.82
C TYR A 4 15.29 -3.02 12.22
N PRO A 5 15.86 -3.61 13.29
CA PRO A 5 15.73 -3.07 14.64
C PRO A 5 16.17 -1.60 14.68
N HIS A 6 15.38 -0.75 15.33
CA HIS A 6 15.72 0.65 15.45
C HIS A 6 16.96 0.81 16.36
N PRO A 7 18.03 1.50 15.92
CA PRO A 7 19.34 1.45 16.57
C PRO A 7 19.39 2.06 17.98
N ARG A 8 18.37 2.85 18.35
CA ARG A 8 18.23 3.45 19.69
C ARG A 8 17.09 2.87 20.52
N ASP A 9 16.26 2.00 19.93
CA ASP A 9 15.07 1.46 20.59
C ASP A 9 14.76 0.09 20.00
N CYS A 10 15.28 -0.96 20.64
CA CYS A 10 15.17 -2.32 20.14
C CYS A 10 13.75 -2.90 20.22
N THR A 11 12.77 -2.15 20.75
CA THR A 11 11.36 -2.59 20.82
C THR A 11 10.58 -2.30 19.53
N LYS A 12 11.14 -1.48 18.63
CA LYS A 12 10.53 -1.13 17.34
C LYS A 12 11.48 -1.34 16.17
N CYS A 13 10.89 -1.43 14.99
CA CYS A 13 11.60 -1.59 13.74
C CYS A 13 11.52 -0.31 12.89
N ILE A 14 12.55 -0.06 12.09
CA ILE A 14 12.48 0.90 10.98
C ILE A 14 11.95 0.15 9.76
N CYS A 15 10.85 0.67 9.20
CA CYS A 15 10.06 -0.06 8.21
C CYS A 15 10.44 0.27 6.76
N PRO A 16 10.38 -0.73 5.85
CA PRO A 16 10.31 -0.46 4.41
C PRO A 16 9.09 0.38 4.04
N THR A 17 9.14 1.07 2.90
CA THR A 17 8.15 2.10 2.51
C THR A 17 6.67 1.65 2.54
N SER A 18 6.39 0.38 2.24
CA SER A 18 5.03 -0.17 2.19
C SER A 18 4.56 -0.89 3.46
N TYR A 19 5.33 -0.79 4.55
CA TYR A 19 5.05 -1.43 5.83
C TYR A 19 5.13 -0.43 6.99
N GLY A 20 4.32 -0.63 8.02
CA GLY A 20 4.22 0.21 9.19
C GLY A 20 3.91 -0.58 10.48
N GLY A 21 3.65 0.15 11.55
CA GLY A 21 3.49 -0.42 12.89
C GLY A 21 4.83 -0.69 13.58
N VAL A 22 4.78 -1.08 14.86
CA VAL A 22 5.98 -1.29 15.70
C VAL A 22 6.90 -2.37 15.12
N LEU A 23 6.32 -3.40 14.52
CA LEU A 23 7.04 -4.55 13.98
C LEU A 23 7.08 -4.58 12.45
N CYS A 24 6.62 -3.52 11.77
CA CYS A 24 6.53 -3.46 10.30
C CYS A 24 5.67 -4.58 9.69
N ASN A 25 4.59 -4.95 10.38
CA ASN A 25 3.63 -5.97 9.98
C ASN A 25 2.23 -5.40 9.71
N GLU A 26 2.10 -4.08 9.67
CA GLU A 26 0.86 -3.36 9.40
C GLU A 26 1.00 -2.56 8.09
N ARG A 27 -0.13 -2.22 7.49
CA ARG A 27 -0.17 -1.26 6.38
C ARG A 27 0.18 0.13 6.95
N PRO A 28 1.04 0.93 6.28
CA PRO A 28 1.30 2.30 6.69
C PRO A 28 0.01 3.12 6.84
N SER A 29 0.00 4.05 7.79
CA SER A 29 -1.07 5.05 7.90
C SER A 29 -1.09 5.96 6.67
N GLY A 30 -2.26 6.50 6.33
CA GLY A 30 -2.47 7.32 5.14
C GLY A 30 -3.40 6.64 4.13
N CYS A 31 -3.43 7.18 2.91
CA CYS A 31 -4.29 6.72 1.81
C CYS A 31 -3.97 5.29 1.35
N GLY A 32 -4.90 4.72 0.57
CA GLY A 32 -4.93 3.31 0.21
C GLY A 32 -5.69 2.46 1.24
N LYS A 33 -5.75 1.15 0.98
CA LYS A 33 -6.63 0.22 1.70
C LYS A 33 -6.12 -1.21 1.67
N THR A 34 -6.53 -1.99 2.67
CA THR A 34 -6.40 -3.45 2.62
C THR A 34 -7.64 -4.02 1.96
N VAL A 35 -7.45 -4.83 0.92
CA VAL A 35 -8.52 -5.51 0.18
C VAL A 35 -8.30 -7.02 0.23
N GLN A 36 -9.40 -7.76 0.38
CA GLN A 36 -9.37 -9.22 0.24
C GLN A 36 -9.65 -9.57 -1.21
N ALA A 37 -8.75 -10.34 -1.82
CA ALA A 37 -8.97 -10.90 -3.14
C ALA A 37 -10.15 -11.90 -3.08
N SER A 38 -10.90 -11.96 -4.18
CA SER A 38 -12.00 -12.90 -4.35
C SER A 38 -11.78 -13.74 -5.61
N SER A 39 -12.57 -14.81 -5.78
CA SER A 39 -12.58 -15.57 -7.04
C SER A 39 -13.17 -14.78 -8.21
N ASN A 40 -13.89 -13.69 -7.93
CA ASN A 40 -14.45 -12.82 -8.95
C ASN A 40 -13.51 -11.64 -9.21
N TRP A 41 -13.43 -11.24 -10.47
CA TRP A 41 -12.74 -10.02 -10.87
C TRP A 41 -13.37 -8.81 -10.19
N SER A 42 -12.53 -7.93 -9.68
CA SER A 42 -12.92 -6.67 -9.06
C SER A 42 -11.89 -5.60 -9.40
N GLU A 43 -12.34 -4.38 -9.63
CA GLU A 43 -11.46 -3.26 -9.90
C GLU A 43 -10.99 -2.61 -8.59
N LEU A 44 -9.69 -2.33 -8.52
CA LEU A 44 -9.11 -1.47 -7.51
C LEU A 44 -9.01 -0.06 -8.08
N VAL A 45 -10.07 0.73 -7.92
CA VAL A 45 -10.10 2.14 -8.30
C VAL A 45 -9.79 2.98 -7.06
N ASP A 46 -8.93 3.98 -7.23
CA ASP A 46 -8.71 5.04 -6.25
C ASP A 46 -8.40 6.37 -6.97
N GLY A 47 -8.81 7.47 -6.35
CA GLY A 47 -8.52 8.83 -6.81
C GLY A 47 -7.41 9.41 -5.94
N LEU A 48 -6.32 9.85 -6.58
CA LEU A 48 -5.27 10.57 -5.87
C LEU A 48 -5.67 12.05 -5.83
N ASP A 49 -5.98 12.56 -4.64
CA ASP A 49 -6.13 14.00 -4.41
C ASP A 49 -4.73 14.61 -4.40
N LEU A 50 -4.24 14.91 -5.60
CA LEU A 50 -2.92 15.51 -5.80
C LEU A 50 -3.08 17.03 -5.81
N ASN A 51 -2.35 17.68 -4.91
CA ASN A 51 -2.13 19.11 -5.04
C ASN A 51 -1.11 19.35 -6.17
N CYS A 52 -1.62 19.54 -7.38
CA CYS A 52 -0.81 19.73 -8.59
C CYS A 52 0.00 21.04 -8.59
N ASP A 53 -0.21 21.92 -7.61
CA ASP A 53 0.46 23.22 -7.53
C ASP A 53 1.83 23.16 -6.83
N ASP A 54 2.15 22.08 -6.10
CA ASP A 54 3.49 21.85 -5.55
C ASP A 54 4.18 20.68 -6.29
N PRO A 55 5.11 20.96 -7.22
CA PRO A 55 5.82 19.91 -7.96
C PRO A 55 6.75 19.05 -7.09
N ASN A 56 6.96 19.41 -5.81
CA ASN A 56 7.73 18.62 -4.87
C ASN A 56 6.83 17.76 -3.96
N GLU A 57 5.50 17.94 -4.02
CA GLU A 57 4.56 17.14 -3.26
C GLU A 57 4.31 15.81 -3.97
N TYR A 58 4.62 14.70 -3.31
CA TYR A 58 4.29 13.37 -3.78
C TYR A 58 3.50 12.63 -2.70
N THR A 59 2.42 11.98 -3.12
CA THR A 59 1.58 11.18 -2.23
C THR A 59 1.81 9.70 -2.50
N MET A 60 2.16 8.95 -1.46
CA MET A 60 2.27 7.49 -1.52
C MET A 60 1.04 6.83 -0.89
N CYS A 61 0.21 6.17 -1.71
CA CYS A 61 -0.89 5.35 -1.22
C CYS A 61 -0.49 3.86 -1.20
N ASN A 62 -0.77 3.20 -0.09
CA ASN A 62 -0.38 1.81 0.13
C ASN A 62 -1.62 0.91 0.10
N TYR A 63 -1.68 0.00 -0.88
CA TYR A 63 -2.74 -0.99 -1.03
C TYR A 63 -2.21 -2.38 -0.71
N TRP A 64 -2.91 -3.10 0.17
CA TRP A 64 -2.56 -4.47 0.54
C TRP A 64 -3.62 -5.41 -0.02
N ILE A 65 -3.25 -6.21 -1.03
CA ILE A 65 -4.12 -7.25 -1.59
C ILE A 65 -3.81 -8.55 -0.86
N GLN A 66 -4.77 -9.01 -0.08
CA GLN A 66 -4.66 -10.22 0.73
C GLN A 66 -5.38 -11.38 0.06
N PHE A 67 -4.77 -12.56 0.09
CA PHE A 67 -5.30 -13.80 -0.45
C PHE A 67 -4.73 -14.98 0.33
N ARG A 68 -5.33 -16.16 0.21
CA ARG A 68 -4.80 -17.35 0.89
C ARG A 68 -3.55 -17.85 0.17
N GLN A 69 -2.58 -18.37 0.93
CA GLN A 69 -1.28 -18.79 0.40
C GLN A 69 -1.36 -19.90 -0.68
N ASP A 70 -2.44 -20.66 -0.71
CA ASP A 70 -2.72 -21.72 -1.70
C ASP A 70 -3.34 -21.20 -3.00
N GLN A 71 -3.59 -19.89 -3.11
CA GLN A 71 -4.22 -19.27 -4.27
C GLN A 71 -3.20 -18.52 -5.12
N THR A 72 -3.42 -18.50 -6.43
CA THR A 72 -2.71 -17.61 -7.36
C THR A 72 -3.48 -16.29 -7.45
N LEU A 73 -2.79 -15.18 -7.21
CA LEU A 73 -3.32 -13.85 -7.49
C LEU A 73 -3.03 -13.48 -8.95
N GLU A 74 -4.08 -13.17 -9.69
CA GLU A 74 -3.98 -12.58 -11.03
C GLU A 74 -4.32 -11.09 -10.97
N CYS A 75 -3.55 -10.26 -11.64
CA CYS A 75 -3.78 -8.82 -11.72
C CYS A 75 -3.59 -8.38 -13.17
N SER A 76 -4.56 -7.64 -13.71
CA SER A 76 -4.48 -7.01 -15.02
C SER A 76 -4.50 -5.49 -14.84
N PRO A 77 -3.47 -4.75 -15.32
CA PRO A 77 -3.48 -3.31 -15.24
C PRO A 77 -4.55 -2.76 -16.18
N GLN A 78 -5.51 -2.03 -15.62
CA GLN A 78 -6.35 -1.14 -16.43
C GLN A 78 -5.66 0.23 -16.52
N MET A 79 -5.54 0.76 -17.74
CA MET A 79 -5.00 2.09 -17.97
C MET A 79 -6.03 3.13 -17.50
N ALA A 80 -5.69 3.95 -16.51
CA ALA A 80 -6.48 5.11 -16.12
C ALA A 80 -6.15 6.29 -17.05
N THR A 81 -7.17 6.94 -17.61
CA THR A 81 -7.05 8.20 -18.35
C THR A 81 -7.43 9.38 -17.46
N LEU A 82 -6.71 10.50 -17.59
CA LEU A 82 -7.12 11.77 -17.00
C LEU A 82 -8.52 12.14 -17.55
N VAL A 83 -9.44 12.46 -16.66
CA VAL A 83 -10.71 13.11 -17.01
C VAL A 83 -10.53 14.60 -16.74
N ASP A 84 -10.69 15.40 -17.80
CA ASP A 84 -10.69 16.86 -17.74
C ASP A 84 -11.88 17.42 -16.96
#